data_AF-A0A7X0Y555-F1
#
_entry.id   AF-A0A7X0Y555-F1
#
_cell.length_a   1.000
_cell.length_b   1.000
_cell.length_c   1.000
_cell.angle_alpha   90.00
_cell.angle_beta   90.00
_cell.angle_gamma   90.00
#
_symmetry.space_group_name_H-M   'P 1'
#
loop_
_entity.id
_entity.type
_entity.pdbx_description
1 polymer ?
#
loop_
_entity_poly.entity_id
_entity_poly.type
_entity_poly.pdbx_seq_one_letter_code
_entity_poly.pdbx_strand_id
1 'polypeptide(L)'
;MAKSKLSQSQIEQITASVLKINERQKKKERKEKRDWQLHNTKLLLQNYRMLKAHCKDIPLDLSELENNTVFDIEDLTLVTLMEHKAKSYKLLQYFDATLQAYNNLCYASEEADKRRYRAIHYMYLSEKIQSKPTVAKALHVDRSTVDRDISKAVDDLSVMLFGVDAVLEK
;
A
#
# COMPACT_ATOMS: atom_id res chain seq x y z
N MET A 1 -31.98 13.66 45.53
CA MET A 1 -30.56 13.22 45.42
C MET A 1 -29.77 14.36 44.79
N ALA A 2 -28.85 14.98 45.54
CA ALA A 2 -28.04 16.07 45.01
C ALA A 2 -27.01 15.52 44.01
N LYS A 3 -27.02 16.00 42.76
CA LYS A 3 -25.92 15.74 41.81
C LYS A 3 -24.66 16.39 42.38
N SER A 4 -23.69 15.60 42.84
CA SER A 4 -22.40 16.17 43.27
C SER A 4 -21.72 16.80 42.05
N LYS A 5 -21.40 18.09 42.14
CA LYS A 5 -20.59 18.77 41.14
C LYS A 5 -19.13 18.35 41.34
N LEU A 6 -18.48 17.94 40.26
CA LEU A 6 -17.06 17.62 40.24
C LEU A 6 -16.24 18.85 40.69
N SER A 7 -15.19 18.62 41.47
CA SER A 7 -14.24 19.67 41.84
C SER A 7 -13.37 20.06 40.65
N GLN A 8 -12.83 21.26 40.65
CA GLN A 8 -11.92 21.75 39.60
C GLN A 8 -10.72 20.80 39.39
N SER A 9 -10.15 20.28 40.49
CA SER A 9 -9.05 19.30 40.42
C SER A 9 -9.49 17.98 39.78
N GLN A 10 -10.71 17.51 40.04
CA GLN A 10 -11.25 16.32 39.38
C GLN A 10 -11.44 16.55 37.87
N ILE A 11 -11.92 17.73 37.47
CA ILE A 11 -12.06 18.10 36.07
C ILE A 11 -10.71 18.13 35.36
N GLU A 12 -9.67 18.70 36.00
CA GLU A 12 -8.31 18.74 35.45
C GLU A 12 -7.71 17.33 35.31
N GLN A 13 -7.86 16.48 36.32
CA GLN A 13 -7.40 15.09 36.28
C GLN A 13 -8.10 14.27 35.18
N ILE A 14 -9.42 14.45 35.03
CA ILE A 14 -10.20 13.81 33.96
C ILE A 14 -9.71 14.33 32.60
N THR A 15 -9.56 15.65 32.44
CA THR A 15 -9.13 16.25 31.18
C THR A 15 -7.74 15.75 30.76
N ALA A 16 -6.78 15.73 31.68
CA ALA A 16 -5.44 15.20 31.42
C ALA A 16 -5.48 13.70 31.04
N SER A 17 -6.32 12.91 31.71
CA SER A 17 -6.51 11.49 31.41
C SER A 17 -7.12 11.28 30.02
N VAL A 18 -8.13 12.07 29.66
CA VAL A 18 -8.78 12.04 28.35
C VAL A 18 -7.80 12.43 27.25
N LEU A 19 -7.01 13.49 27.43
CA LEU A 19 -5.98 13.90 26.47
C LEU A 19 -4.95 12.78 26.24
N LYS A 20 -4.47 12.15 27.31
CA LYS A 20 -3.52 11.03 27.23
C LYS A 20 -4.09 9.81 26.50
N ILE A 21 -5.35 9.47 26.77
CA ILE A 21 -6.05 8.38 26.07
C ILE A 21 -6.21 8.72 24.58
N ASN A 22 -6.63 9.94 24.26
CA ASN A 22 -6.81 10.41 22.90
C ASN A 22 -5.49 10.40 22.11
N GLU A 23 -4.39 10.87 22.69
CA GLU A 23 -3.06 10.79 22.06
C GLU A 23 -2.62 9.35 21.81
N ARG A 24 -2.85 8.45 22.78
CA ARG A 24 -2.52 7.03 22.63
C ARG A 24 -3.34 6.39 21.52
N GLN A 25 -4.62 6.72 21.42
CA GLN A 25 -5.53 6.22 20.40
C GLN A 25 -5.12 6.71 19.01
N LYS A 26 -4.85 8.02 18.85
CA LYS A 26 -4.33 8.59 17.60
C LYS A 26 -3.02 7.94 17.17
N LYS A 27 -2.08 7.70 18.10
CA LYS A 27 -0.82 6.99 17.79
C LYS A 27 -1.07 5.56 17.31
N LYS A 28 -2.02 4.86 17.92
CA LYS A 28 -2.41 3.51 17.52
C LYS A 28 -3.01 3.50 16.11
N GLU A 29 -3.96 4.40 15.84
CA GLU A 29 -4.62 4.53 14.53
C GLU A 29 -3.61 4.82 13.41
N ARG A 30 -2.66 5.75 13.63
CA ARG A 30 -1.57 6.03 12.68
C ARG A 30 -0.72 4.81 12.40
N LYS A 31 -0.37 4.05 13.45
CA LYS A 31 0.41 2.82 13.28
C LYS A 31 -0.36 1.79 12.46
N GLU A 32 -1.63 1.56 12.79
CA GLU A 32 -2.48 0.59 12.09
C GLU A 32 -2.67 0.98 10.62
N LYS A 33 -2.89 2.27 10.33
CA LYS A 33 -2.98 2.78 8.97
C LYS A 33 -1.67 2.58 8.20
N ARG A 34 -0.52 2.93 8.78
CA ARG A 34 0.79 2.68 8.16
C ARG A 34 1.04 1.20 7.90
N ASP A 35 0.78 0.33 8.87
CA ASP A 35 0.98 -1.11 8.73
C ASP A 35 0.07 -1.67 7.62
N TRP A 36 -1.17 -1.18 7.50
CA TRP A 36 -2.10 -1.49 6.40
C TRP A 36 -1.59 -1.02 5.03
N GLN A 37 -1.05 0.20 4.93
CA GLN A 37 -0.50 0.75 3.68
C GLN A 37 0.71 -0.06 3.19
N LEU A 38 1.63 -0.39 4.10
CA LEU A 38 2.81 -1.21 3.78
C LEU A 38 2.41 -2.63 3.35
N HIS A 39 1.44 -3.22 4.07
CA HIS A 39 0.91 -4.53 3.73
C HIS A 39 0.30 -4.55 2.32
N ASN A 40 -0.55 -3.57 2.00
CA ASN A 40 -1.21 -3.50 0.70
C ASN A 40 -0.25 -3.22 -0.45
N THR A 41 0.75 -2.36 -0.24
CA THR A 41 1.80 -2.10 -1.23
C THR A 41 2.57 -3.38 -1.55
N LYS A 42 2.93 -4.15 -0.51
CA LYS A 42 3.58 -5.44 -0.68
C LYS A 42 2.67 -6.46 -1.40
N LEU A 43 1.38 -6.47 -1.07
CA LEU A 43 0.39 -7.35 -1.70
C LEU A 43 0.25 -7.05 -3.20
N LEU A 44 0.25 -5.77 -3.58
CA LEU A 44 0.23 -5.33 -4.98
C LEU A 44 1.46 -5.83 -5.74
N LEU A 45 2.66 -5.67 -5.18
CA LEU A 45 3.89 -6.21 -5.79
C LEU A 45 3.83 -7.74 -5.94
N GLN A 46 3.42 -8.46 -4.89
CA GLN A 46 3.36 -9.92 -4.91
C GLN A 46 2.38 -10.47 -5.95
N ASN A 47 1.26 -9.77 -6.18
CA ASN A 47 0.23 -10.19 -7.12
C ASN A 47 0.30 -9.47 -8.48
N TYR A 48 1.33 -8.64 -8.72
CA TYR A 48 1.43 -7.79 -9.91
C TYR A 48 1.20 -8.56 -11.22
N ARG A 49 1.90 -9.67 -11.41
CA ARG A 49 1.79 -10.52 -12.61
C ARG A 49 0.38 -11.07 -12.80
N MET A 50 -0.26 -11.52 -11.71
CA MET A 50 -1.63 -12.02 -11.75
C MET A 50 -2.61 -10.92 -12.10
N LEU A 51 -2.44 -9.72 -11.54
CA LEU A 51 -3.27 -8.55 -11.85
C LEU A 51 -3.11 -8.12 -13.31
N LYS A 52 -1.88 -8.10 -13.85
CA LYS A 52 -1.62 -7.83 -15.28
C LYS A 52 -2.30 -8.85 -16.18
N ALA A 53 -2.22 -10.13 -15.85
CA ALA A 53 -2.91 -11.18 -16.61
C ALA A 53 -4.44 -11.05 -16.50
N HIS A 54 -4.96 -10.79 -15.31
CA HIS A 54 -6.39 -10.63 -15.06
C HIS A 54 -6.98 -9.47 -15.87
N CYS A 55 -6.23 -8.39 -16.06
CA CYS A 55 -6.71 -7.17 -16.72
C CYS A 55 -6.34 -7.03 -18.20
N LYS A 56 -5.74 -8.06 -18.83
CA LYS A 56 -5.15 -7.99 -20.18
C LYS A 56 -6.14 -7.65 -21.31
N ASP A 57 -7.42 -8.03 -21.17
CA ASP A 57 -8.42 -7.98 -22.25
C ASP A 57 -9.70 -7.24 -21.84
N ILE A 58 -9.59 -6.18 -21.05
CA ILE A 58 -10.77 -5.39 -20.67
C ILE A 58 -11.11 -4.44 -21.83
N PRO A 59 -12.31 -4.53 -22.43
CA PRO A 59 -12.76 -3.57 -23.42
C PRO A 59 -12.69 -2.16 -22.82
N LEU A 60 -12.07 -1.26 -23.57
CA LEU A 60 -11.75 0.10 -23.17
C LEU A 60 -13.00 0.99 -23.15
N ASP A 61 -14.08 0.56 -22.50
CA ASP A 61 -15.18 1.46 -22.13
C ASP A 61 -15.80 1.02 -20.80
N LEU A 62 -15.17 1.49 -19.73
CA LEU A 62 -15.63 1.34 -18.34
C LEU A 62 -16.20 2.66 -17.81
N SER A 63 -16.51 3.59 -18.71
CA SER A 63 -17.07 4.90 -18.35
C SER A 63 -18.53 4.78 -17.88
N GLU A 64 -19.21 3.69 -18.25
CA GLU A 64 -20.63 3.43 -17.95
C GLU A 64 -20.88 2.64 -16.65
N LEU A 65 -19.83 2.15 -15.98
CA LEU A 65 -19.97 1.41 -14.72
C LEU A 65 -20.13 2.40 -13.55
N GLU A 66 -21.37 2.85 -13.36
CA GLU A 66 -21.79 3.67 -12.23
C GLU A 66 -21.52 2.94 -10.90
N ASN A 67 -20.67 3.55 -10.07
CA ASN A 67 -20.32 3.03 -8.74
C ASN A 67 -21.50 3.18 -7.77
N ASN A 68 -22.45 2.25 -7.72
CA ASN A 68 -23.53 2.29 -6.72
C ASN A 68 -24.07 0.91 -6.27
N THR A 69 -23.24 -0.12 -6.27
CA THR A 69 -23.64 -1.44 -5.75
C THR A 69 -23.10 -1.66 -4.34
N VAL A 70 -24.02 -1.83 -3.39
CA VAL A 70 -23.73 -2.37 -2.05
C VAL A 70 -23.44 -3.86 -2.23
N PHE A 71 -22.28 -4.30 -1.73
CA PHE A 71 -21.79 -5.66 -1.94
C PHE A 71 -22.54 -6.67 -1.06
N ASP A 72 -23.20 -7.64 -1.69
CA ASP A 72 -23.56 -8.90 -1.05
C ASP A 72 -22.81 -10.05 -1.74
N ILE A 73 -22.17 -10.92 -0.96
CA ILE A 73 -21.34 -12.03 -1.49
C ILE A 73 -22.21 -13.07 -2.20
N GLU A 74 -23.51 -13.08 -1.91
CA GLU A 74 -24.50 -13.94 -2.54
C GLU A 74 -24.90 -13.47 -3.96
N ASP A 75 -24.62 -12.22 -4.34
CA ASP A 75 -24.93 -11.63 -5.66
C ASP A 75 -23.73 -11.62 -6.63
N LEU A 76 -23.11 -12.80 -6.84
CA LEU A 76 -22.04 -12.97 -7.82
C LEU A 76 -22.60 -13.03 -9.26
N THR A 77 -23.03 -11.88 -9.78
CA THR A 77 -23.51 -11.71 -11.15
C THR A 77 -22.36 -11.38 -12.12
N LEU A 78 -22.59 -11.54 -13.42
CA LEU A 78 -21.64 -11.11 -14.45
C LEU A 78 -21.31 -9.61 -14.34
N VAL A 79 -22.31 -8.79 -13.99
CA VAL A 79 -22.15 -7.35 -13.80
C VAL A 79 -21.18 -7.08 -12.65
N THR A 80 -21.39 -7.66 -11.46
CA THR A 80 -20.51 -7.44 -10.29
C THR A 80 -19.07 -7.89 -10.57
N LEU A 81 -18.87 -9.00 -11.28
CA LEU A 81 -17.54 -9.45 -11.74
C LEU A 81 -16.88 -8.47 -12.72
N MET A 82 -17.65 -7.88 -13.64
CA MET A 82 -17.13 -6.86 -14.56
C MET A 82 -16.73 -5.58 -13.82
N GLU A 83 -17.48 -5.13 -12.82
CA GLU A 83 -17.07 -3.97 -12.00
C GLU A 83 -15.82 -4.26 -11.17
N HIS A 84 -15.70 -5.47 -10.61
CA HIS A 84 -14.48 -5.90 -9.89
C HIS A 84 -13.26 -5.85 -10.80
N LYS A 85 -13.41 -6.36 -12.03
CA LYS A 85 -12.35 -6.34 -13.04
C LYS A 85 -11.99 -4.89 -13.44
N ALA A 86 -13.00 -4.02 -13.58
CA ALA A 86 -12.82 -2.61 -13.88
C ALA A 86 -12.06 -1.84 -12.77
N LYS A 87 -12.44 -2.07 -11.51
CA LYS A 87 -11.75 -1.49 -10.33
C LYS A 87 -10.30 -1.96 -10.26
N SER A 88 -10.08 -3.27 -10.47
CA SER A 88 -8.73 -3.86 -10.51
C SER A 88 -7.87 -3.26 -11.62
N TYR A 89 -8.45 -2.99 -12.78
CA TYR A 89 -7.77 -2.35 -13.90
C TYR A 89 -7.36 -0.91 -13.60
N LYS A 90 -8.26 -0.09 -13.07
CA LYS A 90 -7.95 1.29 -12.65
C LYS A 90 -6.84 1.32 -11.59
N LEU A 91 -6.91 0.42 -10.61
CA LEU A 91 -5.87 0.25 -9.60
C LEU A 91 -4.52 -0.13 -10.22
N LEU A 92 -4.53 -1.08 -11.17
CA LEU A 92 -3.32 -1.51 -11.86
C LEU A 92 -2.71 -0.41 -12.72
N GLN A 93 -3.51 0.38 -13.44
CA GLN A 93 -3.03 1.54 -14.19
C GLN A 93 -2.34 2.55 -13.28
N TYR A 94 -2.98 2.88 -12.14
CA TYR A 94 -2.40 3.77 -11.14
C TYR A 94 -1.08 3.22 -10.58
N PHE A 95 -1.03 1.91 -10.31
CA PHE A 95 0.18 1.26 -9.82
C PHE A 95 1.29 1.21 -10.88
N ASP A 96 0.98 0.94 -12.14
CA ASP A 96 1.94 0.98 -13.26
C ASP A 96 2.56 2.39 -13.41
N ALA A 97 1.75 3.44 -13.36
CA ALA A 97 2.23 4.83 -13.38
C ALA A 97 3.13 5.14 -12.18
N THR A 98 2.77 4.65 -11.00
CA THR A 98 3.57 4.82 -9.77
C THR A 98 4.91 4.08 -9.87
N LEU A 99 4.92 2.84 -10.37
CA LEU A 99 6.15 2.06 -10.61
C LEU A 99 7.07 2.75 -11.62
N GLN A 100 6.50 3.38 -12.66
CA GLN A 100 7.26 4.14 -13.64
C GLN A 100 7.89 5.39 -13.03
N ALA A 101 7.13 6.16 -12.24
CA ALA A 101 7.67 7.32 -11.54
C ALA A 101 8.77 6.93 -10.54
N TYR A 102 8.55 5.85 -9.79
CA TYR A 102 9.54 5.31 -8.85
C TYR A 102 10.82 4.86 -9.55
N ASN A 103 10.70 4.18 -10.70
CA ASN A 103 11.84 3.83 -11.56
C ASN A 103 12.67 5.06 -11.91
N ASN A 104 12.02 6.11 -12.41
CA ASN A 104 12.68 7.34 -12.85
C ASN A 104 13.45 8.00 -11.68
N LEU A 105 12.83 8.06 -10.49
CA LEU A 105 13.48 8.59 -9.28
C LEU A 105 14.71 7.76 -8.88
N CYS A 106 14.58 6.42 -8.86
CA CYS A 106 15.70 5.54 -8.52
C CYS A 106 16.86 5.67 -9.51
N TYR A 107 16.58 5.78 -10.82
CA TYR A 107 17.62 5.89 -11.85
C TYR A 107 18.27 7.27 -11.94
N ALA A 108 17.61 8.31 -11.43
CA ALA A 108 18.21 9.63 -11.25
C ALA A 108 19.09 9.74 -9.98
N SER A 109 19.11 8.71 -9.12
CA SER A 109 19.81 8.70 -7.84
C SER A 109 21.06 7.80 -7.85
N GLU A 110 21.58 7.49 -6.67
CA GLU A 110 22.74 6.64 -6.45
C GLU A 110 22.48 5.17 -6.81
N GLU A 111 23.55 4.38 -6.96
CA GLU A 111 23.46 2.97 -7.34
C GLU A 111 22.65 2.13 -6.34
N ALA A 112 22.59 2.54 -5.07
CA ALA A 112 21.76 1.89 -4.07
C ALA A 112 20.26 1.93 -4.44
N ASP A 113 19.77 3.04 -4.98
CA ASP A 113 18.37 3.21 -5.36
C ASP A 113 18.06 2.50 -6.68
N LYS A 114 19.00 2.57 -7.63
CA LYS A 114 18.94 1.78 -8.88
C LYS A 114 18.82 0.29 -8.57
N ARG A 115 19.69 -0.23 -7.70
CA ARG A 115 19.66 -1.63 -7.25
C ARG A 115 18.34 -1.97 -6.57
N ARG A 116 17.80 -1.05 -5.77
CA ARG A 116 16.50 -1.19 -5.10
C ARG A 116 15.36 -1.42 -6.09
N TYR A 117 15.30 -0.62 -7.16
CA TYR A 117 14.34 -0.84 -8.23
C TYR A 117 14.57 -2.18 -8.94
N ARG A 118 15.82 -2.51 -9.30
CA ARG A 118 16.14 -3.79 -9.94
C ARG A 118 15.73 -4.99 -9.07
N ALA A 119 15.86 -4.90 -7.75
CA ALA A 119 15.44 -5.96 -6.83
C ALA A 119 13.93 -6.25 -6.90
N ILE A 120 13.08 -5.22 -6.85
CA ILE A 120 11.63 -5.42 -7.00
C ILE A 120 11.26 -5.83 -8.43
N HIS A 121 11.97 -5.33 -9.44
CA HIS A 121 11.75 -5.68 -10.84
C HIS A 121 11.98 -7.19 -11.05
N TYR A 122 13.14 -7.69 -10.64
CA TYR A 122 13.47 -9.11 -10.76
C TYR A 122 12.53 -10.01 -9.95
N MET A 123 12.18 -9.63 -8.73
CA MET A 123 11.28 -10.43 -7.90
C MET A 123 9.83 -10.45 -8.41
N TYR A 124 9.29 -9.31 -8.82
CA TYR A 124 7.84 -9.13 -8.97
C TYR A 124 7.38 -8.70 -10.37
N LEU A 125 8.15 -7.86 -11.07
CA LEU A 125 7.68 -7.18 -12.28
C LEU A 125 8.09 -7.89 -13.58
N SER A 126 9.27 -8.51 -13.57
CA SER A 126 9.80 -9.24 -14.74
C SER A 126 8.90 -10.43 -15.09
N GLU A 127 8.86 -10.83 -16.36
CA GLU A 127 8.00 -11.93 -16.82
C GLU A 127 8.29 -13.26 -16.10
N LYS A 128 9.57 -13.52 -15.80
CA LYS A 128 10.01 -14.76 -15.15
C LYS A 128 10.01 -14.60 -13.64
N ILE A 129 9.42 -15.57 -12.95
CA ILE A 129 9.53 -15.66 -11.49
C ILE A 129 10.97 -16.01 -11.13
N GLN A 130 11.60 -15.19 -10.29
CA GLN A 130 12.96 -15.42 -9.81
C GLN A 130 12.97 -15.67 -8.30
N SER A 131 13.87 -16.55 -7.87
CA SER A 131 14.11 -16.80 -6.45
C SER A 131 14.99 -15.71 -5.84
N LYS A 132 14.87 -15.45 -4.53
CA LYS A 132 15.75 -14.48 -3.84
C LYS A 132 17.25 -14.78 -4.02
N PRO A 133 17.72 -16.04 -3.94
CA PRO A 133 19.12 -16.37 -4.26
C PRO A 133 19.53 -16.01 -5.69
N THR A 134 18.65 -16.22 -6.66
CA THR A 134 18.90 -15.85 -8.07
C THR A 134 19.05 -14.33 -8.21
N VAL A 135 18.16 -13.57 -7.58
CA VAL A 135 18.21 -12.10 -7.60
C VAL A 135 19.45 -11.57 -6.90
N ALA A 136 19.80 -12.14 -5.74
CA ALA A 136 21.01 -11.81 -4.99
C ALA A 136 22.27 -11.99 -5.86
N LYS A 137 22.37 -13.14 -6.55
CA LYS A 137 23.46 -13.41 -7.49
C LYS A 137 23.49 -12.43 -8.67
N ALA A 138 22.33 -12.12 -9.26
CA ALA A 138 22.23 -11.20 -10.39
C ALA A 138 22.60 -9.75 -10.02
N LEU A 139 22.39 -9.36 -8.76
CA LEU A 139 22.70 -8.04 -8.25
C LEU A 139 24.06 -7.96 -7.53
N HIS A 140 24.79 -9.07 -7.43
CA HIS A 140 26.06 -9.16 -6.71
C HIS A 140 25.97 -8.69 -5.24
N VAL A 141 24.91 -9.09 -4.55
CA VAL A 141 24.68 -8.76 -3.12
C VAL A 141 24.22 -9.99 -2.33
N ASP A 142 24.26 -9.89 -1.01
CA ASP A 142 23.68 -10.90 -0.12
C ASP A 142 22.15 -10.92 -0.19
N ARG A 143 21.56 -12.08 0.14
CA ARG A 143 20.10 -12.23 0.27
C ARG A 143 19.49 -11.21 1.22
N SER A 144 20.17 -10.89 2.32
CA SER A 144 19.71 -9.90 3.30
C SER A 144 19.64 -8.48 2.72
N THR A 145 20.52 -8.17 1.75
CA THR A 145 20.48 -6.89 1.02
C THR A 145 19.30 -6.85 0.07
N VAL A 146 18.98 -7.95 -0.62
CA VAL A 146 17.76 -8.05 -1.44
C VAL A 146 16.51 -7.84 -0.59
N ASP A 147 16.42 -8.48 0.58
CA ASP A 147 15.28 -8.31 1.48
C ASP A 147 15.14 -6.85 1.98
N ARG A 148 16.26 -6.20 2.27
CA ARG A 148 16.30 -4.78 2.69
C ARG A 148 15.90 -3.84 1.57
N ASP A 149 16.40 -4.07 0.37
CA ASP A 149 16.07 -3.27 -0.81
C ASP A 149 14.58 -3.39 -1.14
N ILE A 150 14.01 -4.61 -1.11
CA ILE A 150 12.56 -4.81 -1.31
C ILE A 150 11.76 -4.09 -0.23
N SER A 151 12.18 -4.18 1.04
CA SER A 151 11.46 -3.52 2.15
C SER A 151 11.46 -2.00 2.00
N LYS A 152 12.61 -1.41 1.64
CA LYS A 152 12.70 0.03 1.35
C LYS A 152 11.86 0.43 0.14
N ALA A 153 11.84 -0.39 -0.92
CA ALA A 153 11.00 -0.12 -2.07
C ALA A 153 9.50 -0.14 -1.72
N VAL A 154 9.08 -1.04 -0.83
CA VAL A 154 7.71 -1.08 -0.31
C VAL A 154 7.41 0.19 0.48
N ASP A 155 8.32 0.65 1.34
CA ASP A 155 8.15 1.91 2.08
C ASP A 155 7.99 3.11 1.13
N ASP A 156 8.86 3.22 0.12
CA ASP A 156 8.83 4.32 -0.84
C ASP A 156 7.56 4.29 -1.71
N LEU A 157 7.22 3.12 -2.26
CA LEU A 157 6.01 2.95 -3.07
C LEU A 157 4.75 3.18 -2.24
N SER A 158 4.74 2.81 -0.97
CA SER A 158 3.62 3.09 -0.06
C SER A 158 3.39 4.59 0.07
N VAL A 159 4.47 5.37 0.20
CA VAL A 159 4.36 6.84 0.22
C VAL A 159 3.85 7.38 -1.11
N MET A 160 4.33 6.86 -2.24
CA MET A 160 3.89 7.32 -3.56
C MET A 160 2.42 6.96 -3.85
N LEU A 161 1.95 5.81 -3.38
CA LEU A 161 0.58 5.34 -3.58
C LEU A 161 -0.44 6.10 -2.73
N PHE A 162 -0.12 6.33 -1.45
CA PHE A 162 -1.06 6.86 -0.46
C PHE A 162 -0.81 8.35 -0.11
N GLY A 163 0.23 8.97 -0.66
CA GLY A 163 0.51 10.40 -0.54
C GLY A 163 1.09 10.83 0.81
N VAL A 164 1.03 12.14 1.08
CA VAL A 164 1.63 12.82 2.26
C VAL A 164 1.09 12.26 3.59
N ASP A 165 -0.14 11.72 3.58
CA ASP A 165 -0.72 11.00 4.71
C ASP A 165 0.16 9.85 5.21
N ALA A 166 0.87 9.14 4.32
CA ALA A 166 1.81 8.09 4.69
C ALA A 166 3.11 8.63 5.34
N VAL A 167 3.42 9.91 5.14
CA VAL A 167 4.63 10.58 5.67
C VAL A 167 4.35 11.25 7.01
N LEU A 168 3.17 11.83 7.20
CA LEU A 168 2.75 12.48 8.46
C LEU A 168 2.51 11.50 9.62
N GLU A 169 2.60 10.20 9.34
CA GLU A 169 2.38 9.09 10.26
C GLU A 169 3.68 8.37 10.68
N LYS A 170 4.85 8.83 10.20
CA LYS A 170 6.18 8.40 10.67
C LYS A 170 6.56 9.11 11.97
#